data_AF-A0A5P0YLD1-F1
#
_entry.id   AF-A0A5P0YLD1-F1
#
_cell.length_a   1.000
_cell.length_b   1.000
_cell.length_c   1.000
_cell.angle_alpha   90.00
_cell.angle_beta   90.00
_cell.angle_gamma   90.00
#
_symmetry.space_group_name_H-M   'P 1'
#
loop_
_entity.id
_entity.type
_entity.pdbx_description
1 polymer ?
#
loop_
_entity_poly.entity_id
_entity_poly.type
_entity_poly.pdbx_seq_one_letter_code
_entity_poly.pdbx_strand_id
1 'polypeptide(L)'
;MTYETDLAVAERAGRLWPCPCGADNPPAYDTCHDCQRPSWTCASCGTVNSQALSHCQQCDNTVASDAIGDGEEGFEMTWEEFVSLQIGPRRVGGRYGDAGSAYEVLAIDRGPRPGWPSWHITVRDDDGHVRETCTGWNPQHDRVLAQ
;
A
#
# COMPACT_ATOMS: atom_id res chain seq x y z
N MET A 1 18.10 -24.49 -25.52
CA MET A 1 18.82 -24.30 -24.24
C MET A 1 17.79 -24.58 -23.15
N THR A 2 18.09 -25.42 -22.16
CA THR A 2 17.12 -25.79 -21.11
C THR A 2 17.47 -25.08 -19.81
N TYR A 3 16.47 -24.92 -18.94
CA TYR A 3 16.65 -24.34 -17.62
C TYR A 3 17.80 -24.98 -16.84
N GLU A 4 17.89 -26.31 -16.85
CA GLU A 4 18.94 -27.07 -16.14
C GLU A 4 20.33 -26.80 -16.74
N THR A 5 20.40 -26.61 -18.06
CA THR A 5 21.65 -26.26 -18.74
C THR A 5 22.11 -24.87 -18.31
N ASP A 6 21.20 -23.90 -18.26
CA ASP A 6 21.49 -22.52 -17.87
C ASP A 6 21.83 -22.41 -16.38
N LEU A 7 21.15 -23.19 -15.54
CA LEU A 7 21.43 -23.29 -14.11
C LEU A 7 22.85 -23.81 -13.87
N ALA A 8 23.24 -24.92 -14.52
CA ALA A 8 24.58 -25.48 -14.39
C ALA A 8 25.68 -24.55 -14.96
N VAL A 9 25.38 -23.72 -15.96
CA VAL A 9 26.31 -22.69 -16.45
C VAL A 9 26.44 -21.56 -15.44
N ALA A 10 25.33 -21.07 -14.91
CA ALA A 10 25.29 -19.99 -13.93
C ALA A 10 25.94 -20.38 -12.60
N GLU A 11 25.73 -21.62 -12.14
CA GLU A 11 26.35 -22.20 -10.94
C GLU A 11 27.88 -22.18 -11.07
N ARG A 12 28.40 -22.71 -12.19
CA ARG A 12 29.85 -22.70 -12.47
C ARG A 12 30.43 -21.29 -12.55
N ALA A 13 29.62 -20.32 -12.98
CA ALA A 13 30.00 -18.92 -13.06
C ALA A 13 29.83 -18.15 -11.73
N GLY A 14 29.22 -18.75 -10.71
CA GLY A 14 28.88 -18.07 -9.45
C GLY A 14 27.88 -16.93 -9.64
N ARG A 15 26.95 -17.05 -10.60
CA ARG A 15 25.99 -16.00 -10.98
C ARG A 15 24.53 -16.39 -10.73
N LEU A 16 24.31 -17.43 -9.93
CA LEU A 16 22.97 -17.79 -9.50
C LEU A 16 22.38 -16.67 -8.65
N TRP A 17 21.07 -16.49 -8.79
CA TRP A 17 20.32 -15.66 -7.85
C TRP A 17 19.36 -16.54 -7.05
N PRO A 18 19.45 -16.51 -5.70
CA PRO A 18 18.59 -17.31 -4.84
C PRO A 18 17.22 -16.65 -4.71
N CYS A 19 16.18 -17.49 -4.77
CA CYS A 19 14.81 -17.10 -4.48
C CYS A 19 14.44 -17.46 -3.03
N PRO A 20 13.64 -16.65 -2.32
CA PRO A 20 13.16 -16.99 -0.98
C PRO A 20 12.37 -18.29 -0.87
N CYS A 21 11.87 -18.85 -1.99
CA CYS A 21 11.25 -20.18 -1.99
C CYS A 21 12.26 -21.33 -1.86
N GLY A 22 13.57 -21.03 -1.88
CA GLY A 22 14.66 -22.00 -1.77
C GLY A 22 15.26 -22.44 -3.12
N ALA A 23 14.73 -21.95 -4.24
CA ALA A 23 15.25 -22.26 -5.57
C ALA A 23 16.37 -21.28 -5.99
N ASP A 24 17.41 -21.79 -6.64
CA ASP A 24 18.40 -20.99 -7.34
C ASP A 24 18.04 -20.86 -8.81
N ASN A 25 18.28 -19.68 -9.38
CA ASN A 25 17.87 -19.37 -10.75
C ASN A 25 19.04 -18.81 -11.57
N PRO A 26 19.08 -19.06 -12.88
CA PRO A 26 20.05 -18.43 -13.77
C PRO A 26 19.74 -16.93 -13.94
N PRO A 27 20.75 -16.08 -14.16
CA PRO A 27 20.54 -14.64 -14.34
C PRO A 27 19.85 -14.27 -15.65
N ALA A 28 19.68 -15.23 -16.58
CA ALA A 28 18.92 -15.03 -17.81
C ALA A 28 17.40 -15.04 -17.58
N TYR A 29 16.93 -15.46 -16.41
CA TYR A 29 15.53 -15.56 -16.05
C TYR A 29 15.12 -14.35 -15.20
N ASP A 30 14.05 -13.69 -15.62
CA ASP A 30 13.46 -12.53 -14.94
C ASP A 30 12.50 -12.94 -13.81
N THR A 31 12.06 -14.20 -13.78
CA THR A 31 11.25 -14.79 -12.71
C THR A 31 11.85 -16.11 -12.20
N CYS A 32 11.50 -16.46 -10.96
CA CYS A 32 11.87 -17.74 -10.37
C CYS A 32 11.18 -18.89 -11.12
N HIS A 33 11.93 -19.90 -11.52
CA HIS A 33 11.38 -21.06 -12.23
C HIS A 33 10.26 -21.76 -11.44
N ASP A 34 10.47 -21.95 -10.13
CA ASP A 34 9.53 -22.70 -9.28
C ASP A 34 8.30 -21.89 -8.85
N CYS A 35 8.51 -20.70 -8.29
CA CYS A 35 7.43 -19.91 -7.67
C CYS A 35 7.01 -18.67 -8.46
N GLN A 36 7.62 -18.42 -9.62
CA GLN A 36 7.32 -17.31 -10.53
C GLN A 36 7.49 -15.91 -9.91
N ARG A 37 8.14 -15.81 -8.75
CA ARG A 37 8.48 -14.51 -8.15
C ARG A 37 9.44 -13.72 -9.05
N PRO A 38 9.21 -12.42 -9.27
CA PRO A 38 10.10 -11.62 -10.11
C PRO A 38 11.49 -11.44 -9.50
N SER A 39 12.40 -11.01 -10.35
CA SER A 39 13.75 -10.58 -10.01
C SER A 39 13.99 -9.15 -10.46
N TRP A 40 15.06 -8.53 -9.99
CA TRP A 40 15.55 -7.24 -10.48
C TRP A 40 17.07 -7.31 -10.69
N THR A 41 17.56 -6.56 -11.67
CA THR A 41 18.99 -6.48 -11.96
C THR A 41 19.59 -5.23 -11.33
N CYS A 42 20.64 -5.40 -10.53
CA CYS A 42 21.33 -4.28 -9.90
C CYS A 42 21.99 -3.39 -10.96
N ALA A 43 21.60 -2.12 -11.01
CA ALA A 43 22.16 -1.15 -11.96
C ALA A 43 23.67 -0.90 -11.76
N SER A 44 24.20 -1.13 -10.55
CA SER A 44 25.60 -0.87 -10.25
C SER A 44 26.53 -2.02 -10.63
N CYS A 45 26.12 -3.28 -10.48
CA CYS A 45 26.99 -4.44 -10.68
C CYS A 45 26.44 -5.51 -11.63
N GLY A 46 25.19 -5.37 -12.09
CA GLY A 46 24.52 -6.32 -12.98
C GLY A 46 24.08 -7.63 -12.31
N THR A 47 24.25 -7.79 -10.99
CA THR A 47 23.75 -8.96 -10.27
C THR A 47 22.22 -8.98 -10.29
N VAL A 48 21.65 -10.12 -10.65
CA VAL A 48 20.20 -10.37 -10.55
C VAL A 48 19.88 -10.76 -9.10
N ASN A 49 18.84 -10.19 -8.52
CA ASN A 49 18.40 -10.43 -7.15
C ASN A 49 16.91 -10.74 -7.15
N SER A 50 16.42 -11.46 -6.15
CA SER A 50 14.98 -11.62 -5.97
C SER A 50 14.33 -10.26 -5.69
N GLN A 51 13.12 -10.06 -6.23
CA GLN A 51 12.25 -8.95 -5.89
C GLN A 51 11.84 -8.91 -4.41
N ALA A 52 12.08 -9.96 -3.63
CA ALA A 52 11.92 -9.88 -2.18
C ALA A 52 13.02 -9.06 -1.46
N LEU A 53 14.07 -8.64 -2.16
CA LEU A 53 15.23 -7.96 -1.59
C LEU A 53 15.30 -6.51 -2.07
N SER A 54 15.54 -5.60 -1.14
CA SER A 54 15.75 -4.17 -1.41
C SER A 54 17.20 -3.75 -1.61
N HIS A 55 18.13 -4.68 -1.41
CA HIS A 55 19.56 -4.47 -1.57
C HIS A 55 20.16 -5.57 -2.44
N CYS A 56 21.21 -5.22 -3.18
CA CYS A 56 21.94 -6.18 -4.00
C CYS A 56 22.78 -7.10 -3.11
N GLN A 57 22.63 -8.41 -3.28
CA GLN A 57 23.39 -9.41 -2.50
C GLN A 57 24.92 -9.34 -2.73
N GLN A 58 25.35 -8.75 -3.85
CA GLN A 58 26.77 -8.69 -4.22
C GLN A 58 27.46 -7.39 -3.81
N CYS A 59 26.79 -6.25 -3.96
CA CYS A 59 27.41 -4.94 -3.76
C CYS A 59 26.68 -4.05 -2.75
N ASP A 60 25.62 -4.58 -2.12
CA ASP A 60 24.81 -3.91 -1.09
C ASP A 60 24.12 -2.61 -1.54
N ASN A 61 24.20 -2.27 -2.84
CA ASN A 61 23.46 -1.14 -3.38
C ASN A 61 21.97 -1.38 -3.26
N THR A 62 21.27 -0.37 -2.74
CA THR A 62 19.82 -0.37 -2.64
C THR A 62 19.20 -0.06 -3.99
N VAL A 63 18.20 -0.83 -4.38
CA VAL A 63 17.34 -0.47 -5.51
C VAL A 63 16.21 0.42 -5.00
N ALA A 64 15.73 1.35 -5.85
CA ALA A 64 14.56 2.16 -5.51
C ALA A 64 13.34 1.26 -5.28
N SER A 65 12.49 1.60 -4.31
CA SER A 65 11.23 0.89 -3.98
C SER A 65 10.44 0.53 -5.25
N ASP A 66 10.31 1.51 -6.14
CA ASP A 66 9.52 1.43 -7.37
C ASP A 66 10.02 0.33 -8.34
N ALA A 67 11.29 -0.08 -8.23
CA ALA A 67 11.90 -1.14 -9.05
C ALA A 67 11.87 -2.53 -8.38
N ILE A 68 11.44 -2.60 -7.11
CA ILE A 68 11.16 -3.85 -6.39
C ILE A 68 9.69 -4.26 -6.59
N GLY A 69 8.91 -3.56 -7.42
CA GLY A 69 7.51 -3.92 -7.67
C GLY A 69 6.70 -4.12 -6.38
N ASP A 70 6.93 -3.24 -5.41
CA ASP A 70 5.95 -2.94 -4.36
C ASP A 70 4.77 -2.11 -4.90
N GLY A 71 4.78 -1.82 -6.22
CA GLY A 71 3.58 -1.59 -6.99
C GLY A 71 2.68 -2.81 -6.92
N GLU A 72 1.96 -2.95 -5.81
CA GLU A 72 0.59 -3.41 -5.88
C GLU A 72 -0.08 -2.55 -6.95
N GLU A 73 -0.11 -3.06 -8.19
CA GLU A 73 -0.98 -2.59 -9.26
C GLU A 73 -2.41 -3.04 -8.89
N GLY A 74 -2.86 -2.62 -7.71
CA GLY A 74 -4.13 -2.91 -7.10
C GLY A 74 -4.84 -1.60 -6.88
N PHE A 75 -5.44 -1.06 -7.95
CA PHE A 75 -6.29 0.13 -7.95
C PHE A 75 -5.76 1.27 -7.07
N GLU A 76 -4.99 2.20 -7.65
CA GLU A 76 -4.76 3.50 -7.00
C GLU A 76 -6.12 4.11 -6.65
N MET A 77 -6.48 4.04 -5.37
CA MET A 77 -7.72 4.60 -4.87
C MET A 77 -7.69 6.10 -5.16
N THR A 78 -8.69 6.58 -5.91
CA THR A 78 -8.80 8.00 -6.17
C THR A 78 -8.92 8.75 -4.86
N TRP A 79 -8.48 10.01 -4.86
CA TRP A 79 -8.64 10.89 -3.71
C TRP A 79 -10.11 10.96 -3.22
N GLU A 80 -11.07 10.94 -4.15
CA GLU A 80 -12.50 10.96 -3.82
C GLU A 80 -12.95 9.69 -3.12
N GLU A 81 -12.44 8.54 -3.54
CA GLU A 81 -12.69 7.24 -2.90
C GLU A 81 -12.08 7.18 -1.51
N PHE A 82 -10.83 7.64 -1.35
CA PHE A 82 -10.19 7.74 -0.04
C PHE A 82 -11.00 8.61 0.92
N VAL A 83 -11.37 9.83 0.52
CA VAL A 83 -12.18 10.73 1.35
C VAL A 83 -13.56 10.13 1.64
N SER A 84 -14.16 9.42 0.69
CA SER A 84 -15.45 8.75 0.89
C SER A 84 -15.36 7.62 1.93
N LEU A 85 -14.27 6.85 1.94
CA LEU A 85 -14.03 5.85 2.99
C LEU A 85 -13.82 6.50 4.35
N GLN A 86 -13.07 7.59 4.40
CA GLN A 86 -12.86 8.34 5.63
C GLN A 86 -14.18 8.88 6.19
N ILE A 87 -15.05 9.46 5.37
CA ILE A 87 -16.35 9.99 5.81
C ILE A 87 -17.34 8.86 6.13
N GLY A 88 -17.29 7.74 5.41
CA GLY A 88 -18.23 6.64 5.57
C GLY A 88 -19.69 7.04 5.27
N PRO A 89 -20.68 6.55 6.05
CA PRO A 89 -22.10 6.83 5.83
C PRO A 89 -22.54 8.23 6.28
N ARG A 90 -21.60 9.08 6.74
CA ARG A 90 -21.91 10.43 7.22
C ARG A 90 -22.48 11.33 6.11
N ARG A 91 -23.58 12.01 6.40
CA ARG A 91 -24.29 12.95 5.54
C ARG A 91 -24.71 14.16 6.38
N VAL A 92 -24.78 15.34 5.77
CA VAL A 92 -25.26 16.55 6.43
C VAL A 92 -26.69 16.34 6.93
N GLY A 93 -26.96 16.72 8.18
CA GLY A 93 -28.22 16.49 8.90
C GLY A 93 -28.33 15.13 9.58
N GLY A 94 -27.43 14.18 9.27
CA GLY A 94 -27.43 12.86 9.90
C GLY A 94 -26.85 12.89 11.32
N ARG A 95 -27.25 11.92 12.14
CA ARG A 95 -26.81 11.75 13.52
C ARG A 95 -26.08 10.41 13.70
N TYR A 96 -24.89 10.47 14.30
CA TYR A 96 -23.94 9.37 14.39
C TYR A 96 -23.29 9.34 15.77
N GLY A 97 -22.67 8.24 16.14
CA GLY A 97 -22.00 8.12 17.43
C GLY A 97 -21.80 6.68 17.89
N ASP A 98 -21.42 6.51 19.14
CA ASP A 98 -21.30 5.22 19.82
C ASP A 98 -22.29 5.12 20.99
N ALA A 99 -22.14 4.10 21.85
CA ALA A 99 -23.01 3.89 23.00
C ALA A 99 -22.90 4.99 24.08
N GLY A 100 -21.90 5.86 24.03
CA GLY A 100 -21.62 6.88 25.06
C GLY A 100 -21.62 8.32 24.54
N SER A 101 -21.67 8.55 23.23
CA SER A 101 -21.62 9.88 22.63
C SER A 101 -22.31 9.92 21.27
N ALA A 102 -23.08 10.98 21.01
CA ALA A 102 -23.65 11.24 19.70
C ALA A 102 -23.32 12.64 19.18
N TYR A 103 -23.33 12.77 17.87
CA TYR A 103 -23.12 14.03 17.16
C TYR A 103 -23.95 14.10 15.88
N GLU A 104 -24.35 15.32 15.52
CA GLU A 104 -24.98 15.67 14.25
C GLU A 104 -23.94 16.23 13.29
N VAL A 105 -24.00 15.86 12.02
CA VAL A 105 -23.13 16.42 10.98
C VAL A 105 -23.78 17.66 10.38
N LEU A 106 -23.12 18.81 10.52
CA LEU A 106 -23.60 20.10 10.01
C LEU A 106 -23.02 20.43 8.64
N ALA A 107 -21.78 20.03 8.36
CA ALA A 107 -21.12 20.26 7.08
C ALA A 107 -20.07 19.18 6.81
N ILE A 108 -19.79 18.95 5.52
CA ILE A 108 -18.75 18.06 5.03
C ILE A 108 -17.97 18.83 3.97
N ASP A 109 -16.70 19.12 4.23
CA ASP A 109 -15.77 19.60 3.21
C ASP A 109 -14.85 18.44 2.82
N ARG A 110 -14.96 18.04 1.56
CA ARG A 110 -14.13 16.95 1.05
C ARG A 110 -12.72 17.43 0.69
N GLY A 111 -12.50 18.72 0.48
CA GLY A 111 -11.30 19.29 -0.13
C GLY A 111 -11.45 19.47 -1.65
N PRO A 112 -10.34 19.56 -2.43
CA PRO A 112 -8.94 19.38 -2.03
C PRO A 112 -8.35 20.60 -1.31
N ARG A 113 -7.45 20.35 -0.36
CA ARG A 113 -6.66 21.38 0.34
C ARG A 113 -5.16 21.04 0.23
N PRO A 114 -4.27 22.05 0.16
CA PRO A 114 -2.83 21.84 0.00
C PRO A 114 -2.11 21.29 1.25
N GLY A 115 -2.82 21.06 2.37
CA GLY A 115 -2.24 20.56 3.62
C GLY A 115 -3.17 19.59 4.33
N TRP A 116 -2.60 18.80 5.25
CA TRP A 116 -3.34 17.86 6.08
C TRP A 116 -4.03 18.58 7.27
N PRO A 117 -5.27 18.24 7.63
CA PRO A 117 -6.14 17.27 6.96
C PRO A 117 -6.73 17.84 5.66
N SER A 118 -6.77 17.01 4.62
CA SER A 118 -7.26 17.41 3.30
C SER A 118 -8.80 17.43 3.18
N TRP A 119 -9.50 16.97 4.22
CA TRP A 119 -10.95 16.90 4.35
C TRP A 119 -11.34 17.18 5.81
N HIS A 120 -12.56 17.66 6.04
CA HIS A 120 -13.11 17.82 7.38
C HIS A 120 -14.63 17.67 7.40
N ILE A 121 -15.16 17.46 8.60
CA ILE A 121 -16.59 17.57 8.89
C ILE A 121 -16.79 18.54 10.05
N THR A 122 -17.86 19.32 9.97
CA THR A 122 -18.33 20.13 11.10
C THR A 122 -19.43 19.35 11.79
N VAL A 123 -19.29 19.13 13.10
CA VAL A 123 -20.23 18.36 13.90
C VAL A 123 -20.72 19.16 15.10
N ARG A 124 -21.91 18.84 15.57
CA ARG A 124 -22.48 19.32 16.83
C ARG A 124 -22.71 18.13 17.75
N ASP A 125 -22.13 18.14 18.95
CA ASP A 125 -22.37 17.11 19.95
C ASP A 125 -23.70 17.32 20.71
N ASP A 126 -24.01 16.39 21.61
CA ASP A 126 -25.23 16.43 22.43
C ASP A 126 -25.28 17.58 23.43
N ASP A 127 -24.12 18.12 23.81
CA ASP A 127 -24.01 19.32 24.65
C ASP A 127 -24.17 20.60 23.82
N GLY A 128 -24.31 20.48 22.49
CA GLY A 128 -24.48 21.58 21.56
C GLY A 128 -23.18 22.24 21.10
N HIS A 129 -22.01 21.70 21.48
CA HIS A 129 -20.74 22.25 21.04
C HIS A 129 -20.48 21.92 19.57
N VAL A 130 -20.11 22.94 18.81
CA VAL A 130 -19.77 22.81 17.40
C VAL A 130 -18.26 22.74 17.24
N ARG A 131 -17.77 21.73 16.50
CA ARG A 131 -16.34 21.57 16.20
C ARG A 131 -16.11 21.02 14.81
N GLU A 132 -14.96 21.33 14.25
CA GLU A 132 -14.44 20.69 13.04
C GLU A 132 -13.59 19.48 13.43
N THR A 133 -13.66 18.40 12.65
CA THR A 133 -12.84 17.20 12.83
C THR A 133 -12.58 16.49 11.51
N CYS A 134 -11.53 15.67 11.48
CA CYS A 134 -11.12 14.85 10.34
C CYS A 134 -10.92 13.38 10.76
N THR A 135 -11.74 12.87 11.68
CA THR A 135 -11.67 11.49 12.16
C THR A 135 -12.37 10.53 11.20
N GLY A 136 -11.63 9.54 10.71
CA GLY A 136 -12.15 8.50 9.81
C GLY A 136 -13.26 7.66 10.44
N TRP A 137 -14.16 7.14 9.61
CA TRP A 137 -15.27 6.28 10.04
C TRP A 137 -14.73 4.92 10.47
N ASN A 138 -15.04 4.52 11.70
CA ASN A 138 -14.69 3.21 12.22
C ASN A 138 -15.96 2.38 12.44
N PRO A 139 -16.26 1.37 11.59
CA PRO A 139 -17.49 0.58 11.71
C PRO A 139 -17.52 -0.31 12.97
N GLN A 140 -16.45 -0.42 13.76
CA GLN A 140 -16.50 -1.10 15.05
C GLN A 140 -17.07 -0.19 16.15
N HIS A 141 -16.80 1.12 16.09
CA HIS A 141 -17.18 2.10 17.10
C HIS A 141 -18.36 2.98 16.66
N ASP A 142 -18.35 3.46 15.42
CA ASP A 142 -19.34 4.38 14.90
C ASP A 142 -20.61 3.66 14.45
N ARG A 143 -21.75 4.31 14.72
CA ARG A 143 -23.09 3.85 14.36
C ARG A 143 -23.88 4.99 13.74
N VAL A 144 -24.77 4.64 12.82
CA VAL A 144 -25.81 5.55 12.31
C VAL A 144 -26.96 5.51 13.31
N LEU A 145 -27.31 6.67 13.88
CA LEU A 145 -28.39 6.77 14.88
C LEU A 145 -29.67 7.31 14.26
N ALA A 146 -29.57 8.29 13.35
CA ALA A 146 -30.70 8.83 12.58
C ALA A 146 -30.22 9.43 11.25
N GLN A 147 -31.08 9.42 10.23
CA GLN A 147 -30.86 9.99 8.90
C GLN A 147 -32.08 10.75 8.40
#